data_AF-A0A1Q7ZNV5-F1
#
_entry.id   AF-A0A1Q7ZNV5-F1
#
_cell.length_a   1.000
_cell.length_b   1.000
_cell.length_c   1.000
_cell.angle_alpha   90.00
_cell.angle_beta   90.00
_cell.angle_gamma   90.00
#
_symmetry.space_group_name_H-M   'P 1'
#
loop_
_entity.id
_entity.type
_entity.pdbx_description
1 polymer ?
#
loop_
_entity_poly.entity_id
_entity_poly.type
_entity_poly.pdbx_seq_one_letter_code
_entity_poly.pdbx_strand_id
1 'polypeptide(L)'
;MASDTKSRESWDEQESSGKSATRTNPLKLSRVFRFDDPQTGAPQISDFPDSNPTGDTPLEIRMKHFTEIENFTFLAHVLGHELGGTTPRPIRTVTDLQVPDDEFQNFVNTAKTVNVTDEELADTILDVGINWEHFVASTDNLLLPDHPLKISDVLMQEKIDSLDIISEAFVREINLRSIEKQTGTKTRKSHE
;
A
#
# COMPACT_ATOMS: atom_id res chain seq x y z
N MET A 1 61.88 5.84 -1.12
CA MET A 1 60.68 6.31 -1.83
C MET A 1 59.77 5.10 -2.02
N ALA A 2 59.15 4.59 -0.95
CA ALA A 2 57.94 5.06 -0.26
C ALA A 2 56.84 4.02 -0.52
N SER A 3 56.88 2.97 0.30
CA SER A 3 55.73 2.11 0.59
C SER A 3 54.87 2.87 1.59
N ASP A 4 53.57 3.01 1.32
CA ASP A 4 52.58 3.37 2.35
C ASP A 4 51.23 2.74 2.00
N THR A 5 51.07 1.49 2.47
CA THR A 5 49.76 0.88 2.72
C THR A 5 49.15 1.57 3.93
N LYS A 6 48.10 2.36 3.70
CA LYS A 6 47.37 3.02 4.78
C LYS A 6 46.52 2.01 5.55
N SER A 7 46.81 2.00 6.85
CA SER A 7 46.28 1.16 7.90
C SER A 7 44.80 1.43 8.21
N ARG A 8 44.08 0.33 8.41
CA ARG A 8 42.99 0.08 9.37
C ARG A 8 42.72 1.23 10.36
N GLU A 9 41.60 1.92 10.18
CA GLU A 9 40.95 2.69 11.25
C GLU A 9 39.93 1.79 11.96
N SER A 10 40.20 1.61 13.25
CA SER A 10 39.39 0.93 14.25
C SER A 10 38.26 1.86 14.68
N TRP A 11 37.01 1.44 14.51
CA TRP A 11 35.87 2.10 15.15
C TRP A 11 35.32 1.16 16.20
N ASP A 12 35.86 1.27 17.42
CA ASP A 12 35.18 0.81 18.63
C ASP A 12 34.85 2.06 19.44
N GLU A 13 33.60 2.49 19.39
CA GLU A 13 32.97 3.12 20.55
C GLU A 13 31.59 2.51 20.79
N GLN A 14 31.46 2.10 22.04
CA GLN A 14 30.49 1.24 22.67
C GLN A 14 29.18 1.97 22.98
N GLU A 15 28.07 1.27 22.72
CA GLU A 15 26.81 1.21 23.46
C GLU A 15 25.99 2.45 23.87
N SER A 16 24.68 2.25 23.65
CA SER A 16 23.56 2.65 24.53
C SER A 16 23.11 4.11 24.51
N SER A 17 22.05 4.37 23.72
CA SER A 17 20.80 4.78 24.36
C SER A 17 19.59 4.42 23.49
N GLY A 18 18.70 3.62 24.06
CA GLY A 18 17.38 3.38 23.50
C GLY A 18 16.60 4.69 23.40
N LYS A 19 16.36 5.13 22.17
CA LYS A 19 15.18 5.90 21.81
C LYS A 19 14.71 5.35 20.48
N SER A 20 13.61 4.62 20.50
CA SER A 20 12.76 4.46 19.33
C SER A 20 12.28 5.86 18.96
N ALA A 21 13.12 6.59 18.23
CA ALA A 21 12.74 7.81 17.59
C ALA A 21 11.92 7.36 16.39
N THR A 22 10.60 7.44 16.50
CA THR A 22 9.73 7.56 15.34
C THR A 22 10.25 8.79 14.58
N ARG A 23 11.20 8.57 13.66
CA ARG A 23 11.76 9.63 12.82
C ARG A 23 10.66 10.02 11.86
N THR A 24 9.83 10.98 12.25
CA THR A 24 8.96 11.67 11.31
C THR A 24 9.88 12.40 10.34
N ASN A 25 10.06 11.83 9.15
CA ASN A 25 10.76 12.48 8.06
C ASN A 25 10.06 13.82 7.80
N PRO A 26 10.75 14.98 7.93
CA PRO A 26 10.14 16.28 7.65
C PRO A 26 9.77 16.45 6.17
N LEU A 27 10.28 15.60 5.29
CA LEU A 27 9.99 15.55 3.85
C LEU A 27 8.92 14.49 3.54
N LYS A 28 7.77 14.53 4.22
CA LYS A 28 6.62 13.67 3.89
C LYS A 28 5.80 14.31 2.76
N LEU A 29 5.95 13.78 1.56
CA LEU A 29 5.15 14.17 0.39
C LEU A 29 3.77 13.50 0.36
N SER A 30 3.60 12.40 1.10
CA SER A 30 2.37 11.62 1.16
C SER A 30 1.97 11.36 2.61
N ARG A 31 0.65 11.28 2.85
CA ARG A 31 0.07 10.81 4.12
C ARG A 31 0.12 9.29 4.24
N VAL A 32 0.38 8.60 3.14
CA VAL A 32 0.65 7.16 3.10
C VAL A 32 2.15 6.92 3.31
N PHE A 33 2.50 6.08 4.28
CA PHE A 33 3.89 5.77 4.60
C PHE A 33 4.08 4.38 5.20
N ARG A 34 5.32 3.90 5.11
CA ARG A 34 5.77 2.68 5.79
C ARG A 34 6.23 3.00 7.22
N PHE A 35 5.95 2.10 8.14
CA PHE A 35 6.40 2.16 9.54
C PHE A 35 6.61 0.76 10.11
N ASP A 36 7.31 0.65 11.23
CA ASP A 36 7.35 -0.60 11.99
C ASP A 36 6.28 -0.53 13.07
N ASP A 37 5.38 -1.53 13.09
CA ASP A 37 4.31 -1.61 14.07
C ASP A 37 4.88 -1.64 15.50
N PRO A 38 4.52 -0.70 16.39
CA PRO A 38 5.11 -0.62 17.72
C PRO A 38 4.87 -1.85 18.60
N GLN A 39 3.83 -2.65 18.32
CA GLN A 39 3.46 -3.81 19.12
C GLN A 39 4.18 -5.08 18.66
N THR A 40 4.25 -5.30 17.35
CA THR A 40 4.75 -6.54 16.73
C THR A 40 6.15 -6.38 16.14
N GLY A 41 6.61 -5.15 15.89
CA GLY A 41 7.82 -4.84 15.16
C GLY A 41 7.75 -5.19 13.67
N ALA A 42 6.58 -5.54 13.15
CA ALA A 42 6.40 -5.90 11.76
C ALA A 42 6.41 -4.64 10.87
N PRO A 43 7.05 -4.67 9.70
CA PRO A 43 6.90 -3.60 8.74
C PRO A 43 5.45 -3.52 8.25
N GLN A 44 4.85 -2.34 8.30
CA GLN A 44 3.47 -2.07 7.92
C GLN A 44 3.40 -0.83 7.03
N ILE A 45 2.28 -0.73 6.32
CA ILE A 45 1.88 0.46 5.55
C ILE A 45 0.70 1.09 6.30
N SER A 46 0.69 2.41 6.41
CA SER A 46 -0.44 3.13 7.01
C SER A 46 -1.74 2.84 6.26
N ASP A 47 -2.87 2.91 6.94
CA ASP A 47 -4.18 2.92 6.27
C ASP A 47 -4.26 4.08 5.27
N PHE A 48 -5.08 3.90 4.23
CA PHE A 48 -5.35 4.97 3.29
C PHE A 48 -6.14 6.09 4.01
N PRO A 49 -5.83 7.39 3.79
CA PRO A 49 -6.53 8.45 4.50
C PRO A 49 -8.01 8.57 4.12
N ASP A 50 -8.92 8.50 5.11
CA ASP A 50 -10.38 8.66 4.92
C ASP A 50 -10.83 10.04 4.41
N SER A 51 -9.91 11.01 4.36
CA SER A 51 -10.19 12.39 3.98
C SER A 51 -9.36 12.80 2.79
N ASN A 52 -9.94 13.59 1.90
CA ASN A 52 -9.23 14.16 0.76
C ASN A 52 -8.03 14.99 1.25
N PRO A 53 -6.91 15.00 0.49
CA PRO A 53 -5.80 15.87 0.81
C PRO A 53 -6.22 17.34 0.68
N THR A 54 -5.60 18.21 1.48
CA THR A 54 -5.81 19.65 1.40
C THR A 54 -5.05 20.25 0.20
N GLY A 55 -5.60 21.26 -0.45
CA GLY A 55 -4.92 22.02 -1.51
C GLY A 55 -5.63 23.33 -1.84
N ASP A 56 -4.90 24.26 -2.44
CA ASP A 56 -5.39 25.58 -2.84
C ASP A 56 -6.23 25.49 -4.12
N THR A 57 -6.04 24.44 -4.91
CA THR A 57 -6.75 24.21 -6.18
C THR A 57 -7.24 22.76 -6.30
N PRO A 58 -8.31 22.51 -7.07
CA PRO A 58 -8.74 21.16 -7.43
C PRO A 58 -7.60 20.29 -8.02
N LEU A 59 -6.76 20.87 -8.89
CA LEU A 59 -5.62 20.17 -9.48
C LEU A 59 -4.61 19.71 -8.43
N GLU A 60 -4.29 20.56 -7.45
CA GLU A 60 -3.36 20.21 -6.38
C GLU A 60 -3.91 19.08 -5.50
N ILE A 61 -5.19 19.13 -5.15
CA ILE A 61 -5.87 18.06 -4.38
C ILE A 61 -5.77 16.74 -5.15
N ARG A 62 -6.02 16.75 -6.46
CA ARG A 62 -5.89 15.56 -7.32
C ARG A 62 -4.47 15.02 -7.36
N MET A 63 -3.48 15.87 -7.59
CA MET A 63 -2.08 15.44 -7.64
C MET A 63 -1.65 14.80 -6.32
N LYS A 64 -2.04 15.37 -5.18
CA LYS A 64 -1.75 14.80 -3.85
C LYS A 64 -2.43 13.45 -3.66
N HIS A 65 -3.69 13.32 -4.05
CA HIS A 65 -4.43 12.07 -3.90
C HIS A 65 -3.87 10.96 -4.81
N PHE A 66 -3.53 11.31 -6.06
CA PHE A 66 -2.82 10.43 -6.99
C PHE A 66 -1.51 9.93 -6.39
N THR A 67 -0.69 10.84 -5.85
CA THR A 67 0.57 10.47 -5.17
C THR A 67 0.34 9.60 -3.93
N GLU A 68 -0.77 9.78 -3.21
CA GLU A 68 -1.12 8.92 -2.08
C GLU A 68 -1.42 7.48 -2.54
N ILE A 69 -2.15 7.30 -3.64
CA ILE A 69 -2.50 5.98 -4.19
C ILE A 69 -1.30 5.28 -4.85
N GLU A 70 -0.49 6.02 -5.61
CA GLU A 70 0.76 5.51 -6.18
C GLU A 70 1.68 5.02 -5.05
N ASN A 71 1.87 5.82 -3.99
CA ASN A 71 2.65 5.39 -2.84
C ASN A 71 2.03 4.19 -2.11
N PHE A 72 0.71 4.13 -1.99
CA PHE A 72 0.02 3.04 -1.29
C PHE A 72 0.24 1.70 -1.98
N THR A 73 0.05 1.67 -3.30
CA THR A 73 0.24 0.45 -4.09
C THR A 73 1.72 0.11 -4.26
N PHE A 74 2.59 1.10 -4.47
CA PHE A 74 4.03 0.88 -4.58
C PHE A 74 4.65 0.35 -3.28
N LEU A 75 4.32 0.93 -2.12
CA LEU A 75 4.82 0.45 -0.83
C LEU A 75 4.34 -0.97 -0.53
N ALA A 76 3.11 -1.31 -0.91
CA ALA A 76 2.56 -2.65 -0.77
C ALA A 76 3.23 -3.66 -1.69
N HIS A 77 3.52 -3.26 -2.93
CA HIS A 77 4.31 -4.05 -3.86
C HIS A 77 5.69 -4.37 -3.25
N VAL A 78 6.43 -3.35 -2.81
CA VAL A 78 7.74 -3.52 -2.18
C VAL A 78 7.66 -4.43 -0.95
N LEU A 79 6.70 -4.19 -0.05
CA LEU A 79 6.56 -4.99 1.16
C LEU A 79 6.23 -6.44 0.84
N GLY A 80 5.30 -6.71 -0.08
CA GLY A 80 4.95 -8.08 -0.45
C GLY A 80 6.12 -8.86 -1.08
N HIS A 81 6.96 -8.19 -1.87
CA HIS A 81 8.22 -8.79 -2.38
C HIS A 81 9.23 -9.06 -1.26
N GLU A 82 9.37 -8.17 -0.27
CA GLU A 82 10.23 -8.41 0.90
C GLU A 82 9.69 -9.54 1.82
N LEU A 83 8.36 -9.71 1.88
CA LEU A 83 7.75 -10.86 2.54
C LEU A 83 8.09 -12.16 1.79
N GLY A 84 8.03 -12.13 0.46
CA GLY A 84 8.42 -13.24 -0.40
C GLY A 84 7.68 -14.54 -0.08
N GLY A 85 8.37 -15.66 -0.29
CA GLY A 85 7.88 -16.97 0.10
C GLY A 85 7.09 -17.69 -1.01
N THR A 86 7.16 -19.01 -0.97
CA THR A 86 6.71 -19.88 -2.07
C THR A 86 5.40 -20.61 -1.77
N THR A 87 4.78 -20.34 -0.62
CA THR A 87 3.55 -21.03 -0.20
C THR A 87 2.34 -20.14 -0.48
N PRO A 88 1.50 -20.49 -1.47
CA PRO A 88 0.28 -19.73 -1.74
C PRO A 88 -0.68 -19.77 -0.55
N ARG A 89 -1.34 -18.65 -0.29
CA ARG A 89 -2.31 -18.47 0.80
C ARG A 89 -3.54 -17.71 0.31
N PRO A 90 -4.71 -17.93 0.93
CA PRO A 90 -5.91 -17.18 0.58
C PRO A 90 -5.73 -15.69 0.89
N ILE A 91 -6.49 -14.85 0.19
CA ILE A 91 -6.60 -13.41 0.48
C ILE A 91 -7.82 -13.24 1.41
N ARG A 92 -7.60 -12.98 2.69
CA ARG A 92 -8.69 -13.00 3.69
C ARG A 92 -9.53 -11.75 3.64
N THR A 93 -8.89 -10.62 3.36
CA THR A 93 -9.52 -9.30 3.33
C THR A 93 -10.54 -9.11 2.21
N VAL A 94 -10.58 -10.01 1.23
CA VAL A 94 -11.59 -9.98 0.15
C VAL A 94 -12.83 -10.82 0.42
N THR A 95 -12.88 -11.59 1.52
CA THR A 95 -13.95 -12.60 1.77
C THR A 95 -15.35 -12.00 1.64
N ASP A 96 -15.58 -10.85 2.26
CA ASP A 96 -16.87 -10.16 2.27
C ASP A 96 -16.89 -8.90 1.39
N LEU A 97 -15.83 -8.70 0.59
CA LEU A 97 -15.69 -7.48 -0.21
C LEU A 97 -16.71 -7.45 -1.33
N GLN A 98 -17.39 -6.31 -1.47
CA GLN A 98 -18.27 -5.96 -2.57
C GLN A 98 -17.80 -4.63 -3.16
N VAL A 99 -17.84 -4.51 -4.49
CA VAL A 99 -17.43 -3.33 -5.23
C VAL A 99 -18.50 -2.95 -6.25
N PRO A 100 -18.62 -1.65 -6.61
CA PRO A 100 -19.75 -1.17 -7.41
C PRO A 100 -19.70 -1.57 -8.90
N ASP A 101 -18.54 -1.87 -9.48
CA ASP A 101 -18.43 -2.26 -10.89
C ASP A 101 -18.45 -3.80 -11.07
N ASP A 102 -19.22 -4.29 -12.04
CA ASP A 102 -19.42 -5.73 -12.30
C ASP A 102 -18.14 -6.46 -12.73
N GLU A 103 -17.29 -5.82 -13.54
CA GLU A 103 -16.01 -6.40 -13.98
C GLU A 103 -15.07 -6.58 -12.79
N PHE A 104 -14.96 -5.55 -11.96
CA PHE A 104 -14.16 -5.60 -10.73
C PHE A 104 -14.78 -6.50 -9.67
N GLN A 105 -16.10 -6.63 -9.62
CA GLN A 105 -16.77 -7.59 -8.74
C GLN A 105 -16.44 -9.03 -9.14
N ASN A 106 -16.35 -9.32 -10.44
CA ASN A 106 -15.89 -10.62 -10.93
C ASN A 106 -14.42 -10.89 -10.60
N PHE A 107 -13.57 -9.87 -10.68
CA PHE A 107 -12.19 -9.95 -10.21
C PHE A 107 -12.13 -10.29 -8.71
N VAL A 108 -12.89 -9.59 -7.87
CA VAL A 108 -13.01 -9.88 -6.43
C VAL A 108 -13.52 -11.29 -6.18
N ASN A 109 -14.52 -11.75 -6.93
CA ASN A 109 -15.06 -13.10 -6.81
C ASN A 109 -14.00 -14.17 -7.12
N THR A 110 -13.12 -13.90 -8.08
CA THR A 110 -11.97 -14.76 -8.37
C THR A 110 -10.97 -14.73 -7.21
N ALA A 111 -10.62 -13.53 -6.73
CA ALA A 111 -9.69 -13.31 -5.61
C ALA A 111 -10.11 -14.07 -4.32
N LYS A 112 -11.41 -14.22 -4.06
CA LYS A 112 -11.97 -14.99 -2.94
C LYS A 112 -11.63 -16.48 -2.98
N THR A 113 -11.32 -17.03 -4.15
CA THR A 113 -11.15 -18.48 -4.37
C THR A 113 -9.71 -18.90 -4.60
N VAL A 114 -8.85 -17.97 -5.01
CA VAL A 114 -7.45 -18.26 -5.34
C VAL A 114 -6.58 -18.23 -4.08
N ASN A 115 -5.48 -18.98 -4.14
CA ASN A 115 -4.38 -18.83 -3.21
C ASN A 115 -3.20 -18.24 -3.98
N VAL A 116 -2.56 -17.22 -3.42
CA VAL A 116 -1.44 -16.52 -4.04
C VAL A 116 -0.28 -16.39 -3.06
N THR A 117 0.95 -16.41 -3.58
CA THR A 117 2.14 -16.03 -2.80
C THR A 117 2.09 -14.54 -2.43
N ASP A 118 3.02 -14.09 -1.60
CA ASP A 118 3.09 -12.68 -1.23
C ASP A 118 3.57 -11.82 -2.41
N GLU A 119 4.44 -12.39 -3.26
CA GLU A 119 4.91 -11.76 -4.50
C GLU A 119 3.79 -11.65 -5.54
N GLU A 120 3.00 -12.71 -5.75
CA GLU A 120 1.86 -12.68 -6.68
C GLU A 120 0.79 -11.67 -6.24
N LEU A 121 0.54 -11.57 -4.94
CA LEU A 121 -0.35 -10.54 -4.39
C LEU A 121 0.23 -9.14 -4.58
N ALA A 122 1.54 -8.97 -4.37
CA ALA A 122 2.24 -7.71 -4.56
C ALA A 122 2.20 -7.20 -6.01
N ASP A 123 2.38 -8.11 -6.97
CA ASP A 123 2.27 -7.80 -8.39
C ASP A 123 0.83 -7.42 -8.75
N THR A 124 -0.15 -8.16 -8.24
CA THR A 124 -1.57 -7.84 -8.43
C THR A 124 -1.94 -6.46 -7.87
N ILE A 125 -1.40 -6.08 -6.71
CA ILE A 125 -1.61 -4.74 -6.13
C ILE A 125 -1.06 -3.64 -7.05
N LEU A 126 0.12 -3.85 -7.63
CA LEU A 126 0.73 -2.91 -8.55
C LEU A 126 -0.13 -2.77 -9.83
N ASP A 127 -0.64 -3.87 -10.37
CA ASP A 127 -1.53 -3.86 -11.55
C ASP A 127 -2.83 -3.11 -11.26
N VAL A 128 -3.42 -3.29 -10.07
CA VAL A 128 -4.60 -2.53 -9.61
C VAL A 128 -4.28 -1.04 -9.52
N GLY A 129 -3.12 -0.68 -8.95
CA GLY A 129 -2.65 0.72 -8.89
C GLY A 129 -2.51 1.35 -10.26
N ILE A 130 -1.82 0.69 -11.19
CA ILE A 130 -1.61 1.18 -12.56
C ILE A 130 -2.95 1.38 -13.29
N ASN A 131 -3.91 0.46 -13.13
CA ASN A 131 -5.24 0.63 -13.74
C ASN A 131 -5.99 1.83 -13.16
N TRP A 132 -5.87 2.06 -11.85
CA TRP A 132 -6.48 3.21 -11.20
C TRP A 132 -5.92 4.51 -11.77
N GLU A 133 -4.60 4.60 -11.87
CA GLU A 133 -3.89 5.74 -12.45
C GLU A 133 -4.32 6.01 -13.89
N HIS A 134 -4.43 4.96 -14.71
CA HIS A 134 -4.88 5.09 -16.09
C HIS A 134 -6.33 5.57 -16.21
N PHE A 135 -7.27 5.09 -15.38
CA PHE A 135 -8.65 5.55 -15.44
C PHE A 135 -8.78 7.02 -15.02
N VAL A 136 -8.09 7.45 -13.98
CA VAL A 136 -8.11 8.87 -13.56
C VAL A 136 -7.46 9.76 -14.61
N ALA A 137 -6.30 9.37 -15.15
CA ALA A 137 -5.62 10.15 -16.18
C ALA A 137 -6.43 10.28 -17.48
N SER A 138 -7.17 9.24 -17.85
CA SER A 138 -7.99 9.22 -19.08
C SER A 138 -9.34 9.96 -18.94
N THR A 139 -9.72 10.38 -17.73
CA THR A 139 -11.03 10.98 -17.43
C THR A 139 -10.94 12.40 -16.90
N ASP A 140 -9.78 13.06 -17.00
CA ASP A 140 -9.55 14.42 -16.48
C ASP A 140 -10.57 15.45 -17.02
N ASN A 141 -11.02 15.28 -18.27
CA ASN A 141 -12.01 16.13 -18.91
C ASN A 141 -13.45 15.93 -18.40
N LEU A 142 -13.71 14.92 -17.57
CA LEU A 142 -15.02 14.57 -17.01
C LEU A 142 -15.14 14.95 -15.53
N LEU A 143 -14.14 15.63 -14.96
CA LEU A 143 -14.10 15.94 -13.53
C LEU A 143 -15.17 16.96 -13.13
N LEU A 144 -15.74 16.72 -11.94
CA LEU A 144 -16.75 17.58 -11.35
C LEU A 144 -16.09 18.78 -10.65
N PRO A 145 -16.44 20.03 -11.01
CA PRO A 145 -15.78 21.22 -10.45
C PRO A 145 -15.79 21.31 -8.92
N ASP A 146 -16.89 20.90 -8.30
CA ASP A 146 -17.08 20.95 -6.84
C ASP A 146 -16.63 19.65 -6.12
N HIS A 147 -16.23 18.63 -6.88
CA HIS A 147 -15.77 17.34 -6.38
C HIS A 147 -14.49 16.92 -7.10
N PRO A 148 -13.30 17.40 -6.65
CA PRO A 148 -12.06 17.28 -7.40
C PRO A 148 -11.59 15.83 -7.62
N LEU A 149 -12.11 14.86 -6.87
CA LEU A 149 -11.77 13.45 -6.99
C LEU A 149 -12.87 12.60 -7.65
N LYS A 150 -13.90 13.24 -8.22
CA LYS A 150 -15.04 12.56 -8.83
C LYS A 150 -15.27 13.02 -10.27
N ILE A 151 -15.68 12.09 -11.11
CA ILE A 151 -16.01 12.32 -12.53
C ILE A 151 -17.52 12.20 -12.75
N SER A 152 -18.01 12.79 -13.85
CA SER A 152 -19.42 12.77 -14.22
C SER A 152 -19.89 11.45 -14.83
N ASP A 153 -18.98 10.64 -15.36
CA ASP A 153 -19.29 9.31 -15.90
C ASP A 153 -19.44 8.31 -14.76
N VAL A 154 -20.67 7.87 -14.52
CA VAL A 154 -21.03 7.00 -13.41
C VAL A 154 -20.34 5.65 -13.51
N LEU A 155 -20.33 5.01 -14.68
CA LEU A 155 -19.76 3.67 -14.84
C LEU A 155 -18.25 3.71 -14.65
N MET A 156 -17.60 4.75 -15.17
CA MET A 156 -16.17 4.93 -14.97
C MET A 156 -15.83 5.31 -13.51
N GLN A 157 -16.69 6.07 -12.84
CA GLN A 157 -16.53 6.35 -11.41
C GLN A 157 -16.63 5.08 -10.58
N GLU A 158 -17.55 4.17 -10.91
CA GLU A 158 -17.68 2.87 -10.25
C GLU A 158 -16.41 2.02 -10.43
N LYS A 159 -15.74 2.08 -11.59
CA LYS A 159 -14.44 1.43 -11.79
C LYS A 159 -13.34 2.01 -10.89
N ILE A 160 -13.24 3.34 -10.83
CA ILE A 160 -12.28 4.05 -9.97
C ILE A 160 -12.52 3.68 -8.49
N ASP A 161 -13.78 3.74 -8.04
CA ASP A 161 -14.17 3.41 -6.67
C ASP A 161 -13.92 1.93 -6.35
N SER A 162 -14.13 1.02 -7.32
CA SER A 162 -13.84 -0.40 -7.15
C SER A 162 -12.35 -0.68 -6.95
N LEU A 163 -11.50 -0.03 -7.75
CA LEU A 163 -10.04 -0.16 -7.66
C LEU A 163 -9.50 0.38 -6.33
N ASP A 164 -10.07 1.49 -5.84
CA ASP A 164 -9.73 2.05 -4.52
C ASP A 164 -10.02 1.03 -3.41
N ILE A 165 -11.24 0.50 -3.35
CA ILE A 165 -11.68 -0.50 -2.37
C ILE A 165 -10.82 -1.78 -2.44
N ILE A 166 -10.50 -2.26 -3.65
CA ILE A 166 -9.66 -3.45 -3.86
C ILE A 166 -8.24 -3.20 -3.35
N SER A 167 -7.66 -2.04 -3.69
CA SER A 167 -6.30 -1.70 -3.28
C SER A 167 -6.17 -1.73 -1.76
N GLU A 168 -7.09 -1.09 -1.04
CA GLU A 168 -7.10 -1.13 0.42
C GLU A 168 -7.22 -2.54 0.98
N ALA A 169 -8.11 -3.37 0.42
CA ALA A 169 -8.25 -4.74 0.87
C ALA A 169 -6.95 -5.52 0.70
N PHE A 170 -6.27 -5.39 -0.42
CA PHE A 170 -5.02 -6.10 -0.67
C PHE A 170 -3.85 -5.57 0.17
N VAL A 171 -3.72 -4.25 0.36
CA VAL A 171 -2.70 -3.69 1.27
C VAL A 171 -2.94 -4.17 2.70
N ARG A 172 -4.21 -4.22 3.16
CA ARG A 172 -4.55 -4.82 4.47
C ARG A 172 -4.12 -6.29 4.56
N GLU A 173 -4.25 -7.09 3.49
CA GLU A 173 -3.77 -8.48 3.50
C GLU A 173 -2.23 -8.55 3.60
N ILE A 174 -1.49 -7.71 2.88
CA ILE A 174 -0.03 -7.62 2.99
C ILE A 174 0.39 -7.26 4.42
N ASN A 175 -0.27 -6.27 5.02
CA ASN A 175 -0.04 -5.88 6.42
C ASN A 175 -0.26 -7.05 7.38
N LEU A 176 -1.37 -7.79 7.23
CA LEU A 176 -1.64 -9.00 8.03
C LEU A 176 -0.53 -10.03 7.85
N ARG A 177 -0.17 -10.36 6.61
CA ARG A 177 0.88 -11.35 6.31
C ARG A 177 2.25 -10.95 6.87
N SER A 178 2.55 -9.65 6.90
CA SER A 178 3.78 -9.12 7.51
C SER A 178 3.81 -9.35 9.02
N ILE A 179 2.71 -9.08 9.73
CA ILE A 179 2.59 -9.38 11.17
C ILE A 179 2.77 -10.88 11.41
N GLU A 180 2.12 -11.74 10.60
CA GLU A 180 2.24 -13.20 10.76
C GLU A 180 3.68 -13.69 10.55
N LYS A 181 4.40 -13.12 9.57
CA LYS A 181 5.81 -13.45 9.31
C LYS A 181 6.69 -13.04 10.48
N GLN A 182 6.48 -11.84 11.03
CA GLN A 182 7.28 -11.31 12.14
C GLN A 182 7.02 -12.05 13.46
N THR A 183 5.76 -12.38 13.75
CA THR A 183 5.35 -12.97 15.04
C THR A 183 5.28 -14.50 15.02
N GLY A 184 5.34 -15.13 13.85
CA GLY A 184 5.10 -16.57 13.67
C GLY A 184 3.67 -17.01 13.97
N THR A 185 2.75 -16.08 14.26
CA THR A 185 1.37 -16.38 14.63
C THR A 185 0.50 -16.29 13.38
N LYS A 186 -0.14 -17.39 12.97
CA LYS A 186 -1.19 -17.34 11.95
C LYS A 186 -2.44 -16.71 12.57
N THR A 187 -3.02 -15.69 11.94
CA THR A 187 -4.28 -15.10 12.40
C THR A 187 -5.34 -16.19 12.39
N ARG A 188 -5.79 -16.62 13.58
CA ARG A 188 -6.90 -17.56 13.71
C ARG A 188 -8.13 -16.94 13.03
N LYS A 189 -8.82 -17.70 12.18
CA LYS A 189 -10.17 -17.34 11.72
C LYS A 189 -10.99 -16.96 12.95
N SER A 190 -11.43 -15.71 13.02
CA SER A 190 -12.41 -15.29 14.00
C SER A 190 -13.67 -16.12 13.75
N HIS A 191 -13.95 -17.05 14.65
CA HIS A 191 -15.21 -17.75 14.70
C HIS A 191 -16.07 -16.96 15.69
N GLU A 192 -16.98 -16.14 15.17
CA GLU A 192 -18.25 -15.78 15.81
C GLU A 192 -19.31 -15.66 14.73
#